data_AF-A0A962NS37-F1
#
_entry.id   AF-A0A962NS37-F1
#
_cell.length_a   1.000
_cell.length_b   1.000
_cell.length_c   1.000
_cell.angle_alpha   90.00
_cell.angle_beta   90.00
_cell.angle_gamma   90.00
#
_symmetry.space_group_name_H-M   'P 1'
#
loop_
_entity.id
_entity.type
_entity.pdbx_description
1 polymer ?
#
loop_
_entity_poly.entity_id
_entity_poly.type
_entity_poly.pdbx_seq_one_letter_code
_entity_poly.pdbx_strand_id
1 'polypeptide(L)'
;ICGLELKDAEKAVFVKGSEKTLWRSNVRAGDDTLILSEAVIDALSHAVLFPNETAIYAATGGGMSPEQAEIIKQAAHGIKNLKRIFLITDNDLGGDRLTDKIQSAIEESGFNGEITRHSPARPGDDWNDVLTTNLTQPIERKKL
;
A
#
# COMPACT_ATOMS: atom_id res chain seq x y z
N ILE A 1 8.92 17.17 -4.12
CA ILE A 1 8.50 16.58 -2.84
C ILE A 1 7.30 17.39 -2.36
N CYS A 2 6.13 16.79 -2.24
CA CYS A 2 4.88 17.45 -1.85
C CYS A 2 4.42 17.09 -0.42
N GLY A 3 4.93 15.99 0.15
CA GLY A 3 4.64 15.52 1.51
C GLY A 3 5.90 15.04 2.23
N LEU A 4 5.96 15.19 3.56
CA LEU A 4 6.99 14.58 4.41
C LEU A 4 6.37 14.04 5.70
N GLU A 5 6.51 12.73 5.89
CA GLU A 5 6.09 12.01 7.08
C GLU A 5 7.32 11.46 7.80
N LEU A 6 7.38 11.66 9.11
CA LEU A 6 8.40 11.10 10.00
C LEU A 6 7.72 10.09 10.93
N LYS A 7 8.14 8.83 10.82
CA LYS A 7 7.62 7.73 11.62
C LYS A 7 8.74 6.97 12.33
N ASP A 8 8.57 6.76 13.62
CA ASP A 8 9.31 5.82 14.45
C ASP A 8 8.34 5.13 15.44
N ALA A 9 8.85 4.29 16.34
CA ALA A 9 8.02 3.56 17.30
C ALA A 9 7.24 4.48 18.27
N GLU A 10 7.65 5.73 18.43
CA GLU A 10 7.09 6.70 19.37
C GLU A 10 6.47 7.93 18.67
N LYS A 11 6.71 8.10 17.38
CA LYS A 11 6.34 9.29 16.60
C LYS A 11 5.68 8.92 15.30
N ALA A 12 4.58 9.58 15.00
CA ALA A 12 3.98 9.64 13.67
C ALA A 12 3.63 11.10 13.39
N VAL A 13 4.54 11.82 12.73
CA VAL A 13 4.43 13.27 12.53
C VAL A 13 4.39 13.58 11.03
N PHE A 14 3.35 14.30 10.63
CA PHE A 14 3.30 14.95 9.32
C PHE A 14 3.86 16.37 9.43
N VAL A 15 4.87 16.70 8.61
CA VAL A 15 5.59 17.97 8.75
C VAL A 15 4.70 19.15 8.38
N LYS A 16 4.62 20.15 9.28
CA LYS A 16 3.78 21.34 9.09
C LYS A 16 4.13 22.06 7.80
N GLY A 17 3.11 22.39 7.00
CA GLY A 17 3.27 23.06 5.70
C GLY A 17 3.45 22.11 4.52
N SER A 18 3.41 20.79 4.75
CA SER A 18 3.34 19.80 3.67
C SER A 18 1.89 19.41 3.36
N GLU A 19 1.65 18.86 2.17
CA GLU A 19 0.33 18.44 1.70
C GLU A 19 0.20 16.92 1.79
N LYS A 20 -0.88 16.44 2.41
CA LYS A 20 -1.16 15.01 2.46
C LYS A 20 -1.49 14.53 1.06
N THR A 21 -0.57 13.76 0.50
CA THR A 21 -0.63 13.21 -0.86
C THR A 21 -0.47 11.69 -0.81
N LEU A 22 -0.54 11.04 -1.97
CA LEU A 22 -0.27 9.62 -2.10
C LEU A 22 1.24 9.43 -2.30
N TRP A 23 1.90 8.72 -1.39
CA TRP A 23 3.26 8.27 -1.65
C TRP A 23 3.22 7.21 -2.76
N ARG A 24 4.21 7.20 -3.65
CA ARG A 24 4.31 6.21 -4.74
C ARG A 24 5.75 5.92 -5.10
N SER A 25 6.02 4.68 -5.49
CA SER A 25 7.24 4.29 -6.19
C SER A 25 7.33 4.91 -7.59
N ASN A 26 8.45 4.65 -8.26
CA ASN A 26 8.59 4.94 -9.69
C ASN A 26 7.60 4.09 -10.51
N VAL A 27 7.18 4.65 -11.64
CA VAL A 27 6.34 3.99 -12.63
C VAL A 27 7.16 3.77 -13.89
N ARG A 28 7.13 2.55 -14.41
CA ARG A 28 7.78 2.14 -15.66
C ARG A 28 6.72 1.84 -16.72
N ALA A 29 7.12 1.89 -17.99
CA ALA A 29 6.20 1.72 -19.12
C ALA A 29 5.48 0.35 -19.15
N GLY A 30 6.07 -0.68 -18.54
CA GLY A 30 5.50 -2.04 -18.48
C GLY A 30 4.69 -2.35 -17.23
N ASP A 31 4.60 -1.42 -16.28
CA ASP A 31 3.93 -1.69 -15.02
C ASP A 31 2.41 -1.79 -15.23
N ASP A 32 1.80 -2.81 -14.63
CA ASP A 32 0.39 -3.15 -14.82
C ASP A 32 -0.35 -3.47 -13.53
N THR A 33 0.34 -3.35 -12.39
CA THR A 33 -0.19 -3.72 -11.08
C THR A 33 0.05 -2.58 -10.09
N LEU A 34 -1.00 -2.06 -9.47
CA LEU A 34 -0.89 -1.08 -8.38
C LEU A 34 -1.05 -1.81 -7.05
N ILE A 35 -0.09 -1.66 -6.14
CA ILE A 35 -0.15 -2.17 -4.76
C ILE A 35 -0.36 -0.97 -3.85
N LEU A 36 -1.46 -0.92 -3.12
CA LEU A 36 -1.87 0.23 -2.32
C LEU A 36 -2.00 -0.16 -0.83
N SER A 37 -1.20 0.49 0.03
CA SER A 37 -1.18 0.30 1.48
C SER A 37 -1.67 1.52 2.26
N GLU A 38 -1.86 1.36 3.57
CA GLU A 38 -2.09 2.48 4.48
C GLU A 38 -0.80 3.28 4.76
N ALA A 39 0.31 2.58 5.05
CA ALA A 39 1.59 3.20 5.32
C ALA A 39 2.70 2.72 4.37
N VAL A 40 3.70 3.57 4.17
CA VAL A 40 4.81 3.30 3.25
C VAL A 40 5.61 2.08 3.68
N ILE A 41 5.78 1.86 4.99
CA ILE A 41 6.54 0.71 5.50
C ILE A 41 5.88 -0.62 5.14
N ASP A 42 4.54 -0.70 5.10
CA ASP A 42 3.82 -1.89 4.68
C ASP A 42 3.98 -2.16 3.19
N ALA A 43 3.94 -1.11 2.36
CA ALA A 43 4.23 -1.24 0.93
C ALA A 43 5.64 -1.77 0.68
N LEU A 44 6.64 -1.25 1.40
CA LEU A 44 8.02 -1.72 1.28
C LEU A 44 8.19 -3.14 1.82
N SER A 45 7.53 -3.47 2.93
CA SER A 45 7.58 -4.82 3.53
C SER A 45 6.93 -5.85 2.61
N HIS A 46 5.79 -5.50 2.01
CA HIS A 46 5.11 -6.30 1.00
C HIS A 46 5.99 -6.52 -0.24
N ALA A 47 6.69 -5.49 -0.72
CA ALA A 47 7.63 -5.62 -1.85
C ALA A 47 8.78 -6.60 -1.58
N VAL A 48 9.24 -6.70 -0.32
CA VAL A 48 10.26 -7.67 0.08
C VAL A 48 9.69 -9.08 0.17
N LEU A 49 8.50 -9.23 0.76
CA LEU A 49 7.84 -10.52 0.96
C LEU A 49 7.31 -11.14 -0.34
N PHE A 50 6.79 -10.30 -1.24
CA PHE A 50 6.15 -10.70 -2.49
C PHE A 50 6.68 -9.87 -3.67
N PRO A 51 7.91 -10.13 -4.12
CA PRO A 51 8.51 -9.37 -5.21
C PRO A 51 7.65 -9.43 -6.48
N ASN A 52 7.37 -8.26 -7.07
CA ASN A 52 6.65 -8.14 -8.33
C ASN A 52 7.33 -7.08 -9.22
N GLU A 53 7.80 -7.51 -10.39
CA GLU A 53 8.58 -6.66 -11.31
C GLU A 53 7.75 -5.61 -12.05
N THR A 54 6.43 -5.78 -12.12
CA THR A 54 5.49 -4.87 -12.79
C THR A 54 4.60 -4.09 -11.81
N ALA A 55 4.97 -4.12 -10.52
CA ALA A 55 4.23 -3.45 -9.46
C ALA A 55 4.68 -2.00 -9.25
N ILE A 56 3.68 -1.14 -9.11
CA ILE A 56 3.80 0.22 -8.59
C ILE A 56 3.28 0.18 -7.16
N TYR A 57 4.10 0.58 -6.21
CA TYR A 57 3.71 0.64 -4.81
C TYR A 57 3.24 2.04 -4.46
N ALA A 58 2.17 2.15 -3.68
CA ALA A 58 1.63 3.41 -3.21
C ALA A 58 1.10 3.29 -1.78
N ALA A 59 1.04 4.41 -1.07
CA ALA A 59 0.52 4.45 0.30
C ALA A 59 -0.25 5.74 0.58
N THR A 60 -1.37 5.62 1.29
CA THR A 60 -2.26 6.76 1.62
C THR A 60 -1.73 7.65 2.75
N GLY A 61 -0.76 7.15 3.53
CA GLY A 61 -0.24 7.87 4.71
C GLY A 61 -1.30 7.96 5.81
N GLY A 62 -1.97 6.84 6.10
CA GLY A 62 -3.07 6.73 7.07
C GLY A 62 -4.46 6.84 6.44
N GLY A 63 -5.45 7.22 7.26
CA GLY A 63 -6.86 7.25 6.85
C GLY A 63 -7.20 8.11 5.62
N MET A 64 -8.31 7.75 4.98
CA MET A 64 -8.80 8.30 3.70
C MET A 64 -9.76 9.48 3.90
N SER A 65 -9.37 10.66 3.42
CA SER A 65 -10.22 11.84 3.25
C SER A 65 -10.83 11.89 1.83
N PRO A 66 -11.84 12.75 1.56
CA PRO A 66 -12.37 12.92 0.19
C PRO A 66 -11.29 13.30 -0.83
N GLU A 67 -10.32 14.14 -0.44
CA GLU A 67 -9.20 14.53 -1.29
C GLU A 67 -8.29 13.33 -1.61
N GLN A 68 -8.08 12.43 -0.64
CA GLN A 68 -7.33 11.19 -0.87
C GLN A 68 -8.05 10.25 -1.85
N ALA A 69 -9.38 10.21 -1.80
CA ALA A 69 -10.16 9.45 -2.78
C ALA A 69 -9.91 9.94 -4.20
N GLU A 70 -9.92 11.26 -4.40
CA GLU A 70 -9.64 11.85 -5.71
C GLU A 70 -8.19 11.59 -6.18
N ILE A 71 -7.22 11.66 -5.26
CA ILE A 71 -5.82 11.33 -5.58
C ILE A 71 -5.67 9.86 -6.00
N ILE A 72 -6.39 8.93 -5.34
CA ILE A 72 -6.38 7.51 -5.71
C ILE A 72 -6.99 7.30 -7.10
N LYS A 73 -8.11 7.96 -7.40
CA LYS A 73 -8.73 7.93 -8.74
C LYS A 73 -7.76 8.37 -9.82
N GLN A 74 -7.08 9.50 -9.59
CA GLN A 74 -6.08 10.04 -10.51
C GLN A 74 -4.87 9.12 -10.65
N ALA A 75 -4.42 8.50 -9.55
CA ALA A 75 -3.32 7.55 -9.58
C ALA A 75 -3.65 6.31 -10.42
N ALA A 76 -4.85 5.74 -10.25
CA ALA A 76 -5.32 4.60 -11.05
C ALA A 76 -5.43 4.97 -12.54
N HIS A 77 -6.02 6.13 -12.86
CA HIS A 77 -6.16 6.60 -14.23
C HIS A 77 -4.81 6.90 -14.92
N GLY A 78 -3.83 7.39 -14.17
CA GLY A 78 -2.51 7.75 -14.70
C GLY A 78 -1.65 6.57 -15.13
N ILE A 79 -2.00 5.33 -14.76
CA ILE A 79 -1.23 4.12 -15.09
C ILE A 79 -1.82 3.49 -16.35
N LYS A 80 -1.18 3.77 -17.50
CA LYS A 80 -1.69 3.43 -18.85
C LYS A 80 -2.05 1.94 -19.03
N ASN A 81 -1.29 1.04 -18.43
CA ASN A 81 -1.43 -0.41 -18.60
C ASN A 81 -2.01 -1.09 -17.35
N LEU A 82 -2.66 -0.34 -16.45
CA LEU A 82 -3.16 -0.88 -15.19
C LEU A 82 -4.21 -1.97 -15.45
N LYS A 83 -3.97 -3.15 -14.90
CA LYS A 83 -4.86 -4.31 -14.99
C LYS A 83 -5.34 -4.80 -13.63
N ARG A 84 -4.51 -4.61 -12.60
CA ARG A 84 -4.74 -5.16 -11.27
C ARG A 84 -4.43 -4.12 -10.20
N ILE A 85 -5.21 -4.13 -9.14
CA ILE A 85 -4.98 -3.35 -7.94
C ILE A 85 -5.05 -4.28 -6.74
N PHE A 86 -3.99 -4.33 -5.96
CA PHE A 86 -3.97 -5.02 -4.67
C PHE A 86 -4.09 -4.01 -3.53
N LEU A 87 -5.08 -4.21 -2.68
CA LEU A 87 -5.27 -3.46 -1.44
C LEU A 87 -4.61 -4.26 -0.32
N ILE A 88 -3.46 -3.77 0.15
CA ILE A 88 -2.61 -4.45 1.13
C ILE A 88 -2.77 -3.84 2.53
N THR A 89 -4.04 -3.72 2.94
CA THR A 89 -4.44 -3.15 4.24
C THR A 89 -4.24 -4.14 5.38
N ASP A 90 -4.13 -3.60 6.59
CA ASP A 90 -4.00 -4.35 7.84
C ASP A 90 -5.15 -5.36 8.00
N ASN A 91 -4.90 -6.46 8.72
CA ASN A 91 -5.91 -7.46 9.00
C ASN A 91 -6.73 -7.10 10.26
N ASP A 92 -7.40 -5.95 10.22
CA ASP A 92 -8.24 -5.47 11.30
C ASP A 92 -9.47 -4.67 10.79
N LEU A 93 -10.31 -4.18 11.71
CA LEU A 93 -11.50 -3.40 11.39
C LEU A 93 -11.18 -2.02 10.77
N GLY A 94 -9.96 -1.51 10.94
CA GLY A 94 -9.48 -0.29 10.30
C GLY A 94 -9.18 -0.55 8.83
N GLY A 95 -8.40 -1.60 8.56
CA GLY A 95 -8.06 -2.08 7.23
C GLY A 95 -9.29 -2.51 6.43
N ASP A 96 -10.28 -3.15 7.06
CA ASP A 96 -11.58 -3.46 6.42
C ASP A 96 -12.23 -2.18 5.87
N ARG A 97 -12.41 -1.18 6.73
CA ARG A 97 -13.06 0.08 6.37
C ARG A 97 -12.27 0.89 5.36
N LEU A 98 -10.94 0.83 5.42
CA LEU A 98 -10.08 1.50 4.45
C LEU A 98 -10.20 0.81 3.08
N THR A 99 -10.22 -0.53 3.05
CA THR A 99 -10.41 -1.32 1.82
C THR A 99 -11.71 -0.92 1.13
N ASP A 100 -12.83 -0.89 1.85
CA ASP A 100 -14.14 -0.55 1.28
C ASP A 100 -14.11 0.84 0.63
N LYS A 101 -13.56 1.84 1.32
CA LYS A 101 -13.48 3.21 0.80
C LYS A 101 -12.58 3.32 -0.43
N ILE A 102 -11.42 2.67 -0.42
CA ILE A 102 -10.49 2.67 -1.54
C ILE A 102 -11.13 1.98 -2.74
N GLN A 103 -11.75 0.83 -2.53
CA GLN A 103 -12.44 0.08 -3.58
C GLN A 103 -13.55 0.92 -4.21
N SER A 104 -14.42 1.54 -3.40
CA SER A 104 -15.47 2.44 -3.93
C SER A 104 -14.87 3.59 -4.76
N ALA A 105 -13.79 4.22 -4.31
CA ALA A 105 -13.15 5.29 -5.06
C ALA A 105 -12.57 4.79 -6.41
N ILE A 106 -11.95 3.62 -6.42
CA ILE A 106 -11.41 3.01 -7.65
C ILE A 106 -12.54 2.65 -8.62
N GLU A 107 -13.62 2.04 -8.15
CA GLU A 107 -14.78 1.70 -8.97
C GLU A 107 -15.41 2.96 -9.58
N GLU A 108 -15.56 4.04 -8.80
CA GLU A 108 -16.02 5.34 -9.27
C GLU A 108 -15.08 5.99 -10.31
N SER A 109 -13.80 5.61 -10.36
CA SER A 109 -12.87 6.07 -11.40
C SER A 109 -13.14 5.46 -12.78
N GLY A 110 -13.99 4.43 -12.86
CA GLY A 110 -14.24 3.66 -14.08
C GLY A 110 -13.14 2.63 -14.37
N PHE A 111 -12.32 2.28 -13.38
CA PHE A 111 -11.36 1.20 -13.50
C PHE A 111 -12.08 -0.15 -13.65
N ASN A 112 -11.76 -0.90 -14.71
CA ASN A 112 -12.42 -2.16 -15.06
C ASN A 112 -11.52 -3.39 -14.88
N GLY A 113 -10.36 -3.22 -14.23
CA GLY A 113 -9.46 -4.33 -13.94
C GLY A 113 -9.81 -5.06 -12.65
N GLU A 114 -8.93 -5.96 -12.23
CA GLU A 114 -9.12 -6.74 -11.00
C GLU A 114 -8.74 -5.91 -9.77
N ILE A 115 -9.57 -5.96 -8.74
CA ILE A 115 -9.28 -5.38 -7.41
C ILE A 115 -9.30 -6.53 -6.40
N THR A 116 -8.20 -6.70 -5.67
CA THR A 116 -8.06 -7.80 -4.71
C THR A 116 -7.53 -7.26 -3.40
N ARG A 117 -8.15 -7.65 -2.27
CA ARG A 117 -7.54 -7.43 -0.96
C ARG A 117 -6.53 -8.54 -0.66
N HIS A 118 -5.37 -8.15 -0.19
CA HIS A 118 -4.35 -9.07 0.31
C HIS A 118 -3.83 -8.56 1.66
N SER A 119 -4.41 -9.08 2.73
CA SER A 119 -4.04 -8.72 4.11
C SER A 119 -3.17 -9.82 4.75
N PRO A 120 -2.41 -9.49 5.80
CA PRO A 120 -1.70 -10.47 6.62
C PRO A 120 -2.60 -11.60 7.10
N ALA A 121 -2.04 -12.80 7.25
CA ALA A 121 -2.83 -13.98 7.64
C ALA A 121 -3.35 -13.91 9.09
N ARG A 122 -2.61 -13.26 9.98
CA ARG A 122 -2.95 -13.14 11.39
C ARG A 122 -3.76 -11.86 11.64
N PRO A 123 -4.90 -11.94 12.37
CA PRO A 123 -5.66 -10.76 12.73
C PRO A 123 -4.84 -9.79 13.59
N GLY A 124 -4.90 -8.51 13.24
CA GLY A 124 -4.20 -7.42 13.91
C GLY A 124 -2.77 -7.15 13.40
N ASP A 125 -2.21 -8.02 12.56
CA ASP A 125 -0.88 -7.79 11.98
C ASP A 125 -0.96 -6.84 10.78
N ASP A 126 0.11 -6.07 10.59
CA ASP A 126 0.44 -5.35 9.35
C ASP A 126 1.53 -6.11 8.54
N TRP A 127 1.94 -5.60 7.37
CA TRP A 127 2.93 -6.31 6.55
C TRP A 127 4.35 -6.17 7.09
N ASN A 128 4.63 -5.12 7.85
CA ASN A 128 5.91 -4.93 8.52
C ASN A 128 6.10 -5.92 9.68
N ASP A 129 5.05 -6.25 10.42
CA ASP A 129 5.02 -7.29 11.44
C ASP A 129 5.30 -8.66 10.84
N VAL A 130 4.67 -8.98 9.69
CA VAL A 130 4.90 -10.24 8.97
C VAL A 130 6.36 -10.34 8.51
N LEU A 131 6.92 -9.27 7.93
CA LEU A 131 8.32 -9.27 7.50
C LEU A 131 9.27 -9.42 8.68
N THR A 132 9.07 -8.67 9.76
CA THR A 132 9.91 -8.74 10.97
C THR A 132 9.85 -10.13 11.61
N THR A 133 8.68 -10.75 11.64
CA THR A 133 8.50 -12.13 12.12
C THR A 133 9.27 -13.12 11.24
N ASN A 134 9.15 -13.02 9.92
CA ASN A 134 9.88 -13.90 9.00
C ASN A 134 11.40 -13.77 9.12
N LEU A 135 11.92 -12.57 9.37
CA LEU A 135 13.36 -12.32 9.55
C LEU A 135 13.90 -12.84 10.88
N THR A 136 13.05 -12.97 11.90
CA THR A 136 13.44 -13.41 13.25
C THR A 136 13.25 -14.91 13.48
N GLN A 137 12.58 -15.62 12.55
CA GLN A 137 12.61 -17.08 12.54
C GLN A 137 14.05 -17.58 12.30
N PRO A 138 14.56 -18.55 13.09
CA PRO A 138 15.86 -19.13 12.84
C PRO A 138 15.90 -19.68 11.42
N ILE A 139 16.89 -19.26 10.62
CA ILE A 139 17.15 -19.89 9.32
C ILE A 139 17.48 -21.35 9.59
N GLU A 140 16.52 -22.26 9.38
CA GLU A 140 16.87 -23.67 9.16
C GLU A 140 17.70 -23.71 7.88
N ARG A 141 19.02 -23.65 8.05
CA ARG A 141 19.95 -23.96 6.98
C ARG A 141 19.66 -25.39 6.57
N LYS A 142 18.93 -25.59 5.47
CA LYS A 142 18.95 -26.85 4.74
C LYS A 142 20.42 -27.20 4.54
N LYS A 143 20.88 -28.23 5.25
CA LYS A 143 22.20 -28.81 5.05
C LYS A 143 22.26 -29.23 3.58
N LEU A 144 23.09 -28.54 2.80
CA LEU A 144 23.62 -29.07 1.54
C LEU A 144 24.57 -30.21 1.86
#